data_AF-A0A1Y5GPH8-F1
#
_entry.id   AF-A0A1Y5GPH8-F1
#
_cell.length_a   1.000
_cell.length_b   1.000
_cell.length_c   1.000
_cell.angle_alpha   90.00
_cell.angle_beta   90.00
_cell.angle_gamma   90.00
#
_symmetry.space_group_name_H-M   'P 1'
#
loop_
_entity.id
_entity.type
_entity.pdbx_description
1 polymer ?
#
loop_
_entity_poly.entity_id
_entity_poly.type
_entity_poly.pdbx_seq_one_letter_code
_entity_poly.pdbx_strand_id
1 'polypeptide(L)'
;MEFEDSERPIIVRRIKKVSHGHHGGAWKVAFADFAVAMMAFFLVLWLMEATTVEEKNAISGYFNDPSAFTEGGSPYIIDLEGSLKDTDSSDDGGKEETMSQEELQKRRIIVDENTVQNLAQQIEAKKFKELQSTLEAKIDDNPELEKYKEQIIIEVTDDGLQIQIVDKDSRPMFDSGSNQIKAYTTAILEELAETIGTLNNKISISGHTDAAAFTERKDYSNWELSSERANSARRSLVEGGIDETKIAQVVGLASSSLYDQANPLNPTNRRISILVLSNSSAQRMARQQQGSSDKKDKDNPLPEDPEFDSSLQEGLEEIPEQPQTTTPDDIESLDIEIDEDTFEPAKPSPPADDSSPFEQIRKTIDQRTNETDTQEGDNGDGEFF
;
A
#
# COMPACT_ATOMS: atom_id res chain seq x y z
N MET A 1 96.38 -66.60 -16.62
CA MET A 1 96.89 -65.51 -17.48
C MET A 1 95.77 -64.50 -17.58
N GLU A 2 96.09 -63.25 -17.31
CA GLU A 2 95.18 -62.18 -16.89
C GLU A 2 93.99 -61.94 -17.82
N PHE A 3 92.88 -61.50 -17.22
CA PHE A 3 92.04 -60.51 -17.87
C PHE A 3 91.99 -59.28 -16.98
N GLU A 4 92.63 -58.24 -17.51
CA GLU A 4 92.76 -56.90 -17.00
C GLU A 4 91.41 -56.23 -16.76
N ASP A 5 91.37 -55.67 -15.56
CA ASP A 5 91.11 -54.27 -15.24
C ASP A 5 89.80 -53.56 -15.61
N SER A 6 89.56 -52.62 -14.72
CA SER A 6 88.31 -52.22 -14.15
C SER A 6 88.03 -50.77 -14.52
N GLU A 7 86.90 -50.53 -15.17
CA GLU A 7 86.27 -49.22 -15.14
C GLU A 7 84.78 -49.42 -14.81
N ARG A 8 84.48 -49.48 -13.51
CA ARG A 8 83.09 -49.39 -13.04
C ARG A 8 82.75 -47.90 -12.92
N PRO A 9 81.73 -47.38 -13.63
CA PRO A 9 81.39 -45.96 -13.56
C PRO A 9 80.91 -45.60 -12.14
N ILE A 10 81.52 -44.57 -11.55
CA ILE A 10 81.13 -44.02 -10.25
C ILE A 10 79.82 -43.25 -10.41
N ILE A 11 78.73 -43.81 -9.92
CA ILE A 11 77.43 -43.13 -9.88
C ILE A 11 77.33 -42.33 -8.57
N VAL A 12 77.54 -41.02 -8.64
CA VAL A 12 77.31 -40.12 -7.49
C VAL A 12 75.81 -39.81 -7.39
N ARG A 13 75.12 -40.50 -6.48
CA ARG A 13 73.69 -40.24 -6.19
C ARG A 13 73.56 -39.04 -5.23
N ARG A 14 73.33 -37.84 -5.77
CA ARG A 14 73.08 -36.65 -4.95
C ARG A 14 71.63 -36.67 -4.45
N ILE A 15 71.42 -37.07 -3.19
CA ILE A 15 70.09 -37.06 -2.56
C ILE A 15 69.74 -35.62 -2.18
N LYS A 16 68.85 -34.97 -2.92
CA LYS A 16 68.12 -33.79 -2.41
C LYS A 16 67.11 -34.30 -1.38
N LYS A 17 67.39 -34.10 -0.09
CA LYS A 17 66.35 -34.16 0.95
C LYS A 17 65.44 -32.94 0.75
N VAL A 18 64.36 -33.11 0.00
CA VAL A 18 63.25 -32.17 0.05
C VAL A 18 62.52 -32.45 1.35
N SER A 19 62.69 -31.56 2.33
CA SER A 19 61.81 -31.53 3.51
C SER A 19 60.39 -31.35 3.01
N HIS A 20 59.54 -32.36 3.17
CA HIS A 20 58.11 -32.19 2.97
C HIS A 20 57.62 -31.14 3.97
N GLY A 21 57.23 -29.97 3.48
CA GLY A 21 56.56 -28.96 4.29
C GLY A 21 55.30 -29.58 4.91
N HIS A 22 55.04 -29.23 6.16
CA HIS A 22 53.92 -29.69 6.98
C HIS A 22 52.56 -29.20 6.45
N HIS A 23 52.19 -29.56 5.21
CA HIS A 23 50.97 -29.07 4.55
C HIS A 23 49.74 -29.95 4.79
N GLY A 24 49.83 -30.97 5.66
CA GLY A 24 48.72 -31.88 5.96
C GLY A 24 47.82 -31.48 7.14
N GLY A 25 48.09 -30.36 7.81
CA GLY A 25 47.38 -29.93 9.03
C GLY A 25 46.34 -28.84 8.85
N ALA A 26 46.44 -28.02 7.80
CA ALA A 26 45.60 -26.83 7.61
C ALA A 26 44.11 -27.17 7.42
N TRP A 27 43.80 -28.27 6.74
CA TRP A 27 42.42 -28.72 6.54
C TRP A 27 41.75 -29.16 7.85
N LYS A 28 42.53 -29.65 8.83
CA LYS A 28 42.02 -30.03 10.15
C LYS A 28 41.66 -28.81 10.99
N VAL A 29 42.35 -27.69 10.80
CA VAL A 29 42.03 -26.43 11.46
C VAL A 29 40.73 -25.87 10.93
N ALA A 30 40.54 -25.87 9.59
CA ALA A 30 39.27 -25.46 8.99
C ALA A 30 38.10 -26.38 9.38
N PHE A 31 38.33 -27.69 9.48
CA PHE A 31 37.33 -28.65 9.94
C PHE A 31 36.98 -28.46 11.43
N ALA A 32 37.98 -28.22 12.29
CA ALA A 32 37.76 -27.95 13.71
C ALA A 32 36.99 -26.64 13.92
N ASP A 33 37.32 -25.59 13.18
CA ASP A 33 36.61 -24.30 13.23
C ASP A 33 35.15 -24.45 12.81
N PHE A 34 34.90 -25.18 11.71
CA PHE A 34 33.54 -25.52 11.29
C PHE A 34 32.77 -26.33 12.34
N ALA A 35 33.41 -27.32 12.97
CA ALA A 35 32.80 -28.12 14.02
C ALA A 35 32.45 -27.30 15.27
N VAL A 36 33.32 -26.35 15.65
CA VAL A 36 33.06 -25.44 16.79
C VAL A 36 31.96 -24.44 16.45
N ALA A 37 31.91 -23.91 15.23
CA ALA A 37 30.83 -23.04 14.79
C ALA A 37 29.48 -23.78 14.80
N MET A 38 29.43 -25.02 14.32
CA MET A 38 28.23 -25.85 14.40
C MET A 38 27.87 -26.20 15.85
N MET A 39 28.85 -26.51 16.70
CA MET A 39 28.61 -26.78 18.12
C MET A 39 28.03 -25.55 18.82
N ALA A 40 28.59 -24.36 18.60
CA ALA A 40 28.07 -23.11 19.15
C ALA A 40 26.65 -22.82 18.64
N PHE A 41 26.39 -23.02 17.35
CA PHE A 41 25.05 -22.89 16.78
C PHE A 41 24.05 -23.88 17.42
N PHE A 42 24.46 -25.14 17.62
CA PHE A 42 23.65 -26.14 18.31
C PHE A 42 23.40 -25.79 19.78
N LEU A 43 24.40 -25.28 20.50
CA LEU A 43 24.22 -24.83 21.89
C LEU A 43 23.25 -23.65 21.98
N VAL A 44 23.28 -22.72 21.02
CA VAL A 44 22.31 -21.61 20.94
C VAL A 44 20.91 -22.13 20.66
N LEU A 45 20.75 -23.02 19.67
CA LEU A 45 19.45 -23.64 19.39
C LEU A 45 18.93 -24.47 20.57
N TRP A 46 19.83 -25.16 21.26
CA TRP A 46 19.50 -25.96 22.45
C TRP A 46 19.06 -25.07 23.63
N LEU A 47 19.73 -23.94 23.85
CA LEU A 47 19.32 -22.94 24.84
C LEU A 47 18.00 -22.27 24.46
N MET A 48 17.76 -22.03 23.17
CA MET A 48 16.45 -21.58 22.71
C MET A 48 15.39 -22.66 22.93
N GLU A 49 15.66 -23.96 22.75
CA GLU A 49 14.65 -24.99 23.03
C GLU A 49 14.38 -25.17 24.53
N ALA A 50 15.41 -25.05 25.38
CA ALA A 50 15.29 -25.17 26.83
C ALA A 50 14.61 -23.98 27.52
N THR A 51 14.40 -22.87 26.81
CA THR A 51 13.73 -21.67 27.34
C THR A 51 12.24 -21.68 27.02
N THR A 52 11.43 -21.43 28.05
CA THR A 52 9.97 -21.34 27.93
C THR A 52 9.58 -20.15 27.04
N VAL A 53 8.35 -20.19 26.49
CA VAL A 53 7.83 -19.11 25.64
C VAL A 53 7.76 -17.78 26.40
N GLU A 54 7.51 -17.84 27.71
CA GLU A 54 7.50 -16.68 28.61
C GLU A 54 8.89 -16.08 28.81
N GLU A 55 9.92 -16.91 28.99
CA GLU A 55 11.32 -16.45 29.12
C GLU A 55 11.87 -15.89 27.81
N LYS A 56 11.52 -16.46 26.65
CA LYS A 56 11.89 -15.92 25.33
C LYS A 56 11.31 -14.53 25.10
N ASN A 57 10.08 -14.29 25.55
CA ASN A 57 9.44 -12.98 25.48
C ASN A 57 10.08 -11.97 26.45
N ALA A 58 10.53 -12.42 27.63
CA ALA A 58 11.28 -11.58 28.55
C ALA A 58 12.67 -11.20 28.00
N ILE A 59 13.37 -12.15 27.38
CA ILE A 59 14.68 -11.92 26.75
C ILE A 59 14.54 -11.00 25.53
N SER A 60 13.51 -11.17 24.70
CA SER A 60 13.27 -10.28 23.55
C SER A 60 12.91 -8.86 23.99
N GLY A 61 12.21 -8.71 25.12
CA GLY A 61 11.97 -7.41 25.77
C GLY A 61 13.27 -6.68 26.13
N TYR A 62 14.25 -7.38 26.71
CA TYR A 62 15.56 -6.81 27.08
C TYR A 62 16.37 -6.29 25.88
N PHE A 63 16.28 -6.94 24.72
CA PHE A 63 16.99 -6.49 23.50
C PHE A 63 16.27 -5.35 22.78
N ASN A 64 14.96 -5.22 22.94
CA ASN A 64 14.18 -4.13 22.33
C ASN A 64 14.15 -2.86 23.21
N ASP A 65 14.22 -3.02 24.54
CA ASP A 65 14.31 -1.90 25.49
C ASP A 65 15.22 -2.28 26.68
N PRO A 66 16.55 -2.08 26.54
CA PRO A 66 17.49 -2.35 27.62
C PRO A 66 17.38 -1.35 28.78
N SER A 67 16.68 -0.21 28.59
CA SER A 67 16.59 0.85 29.60
C SER A 67 15.48 0.59 30.62
N ALA A 68 14.32 0.07 30.19
CA ALA A 68 13.20 -0.29 31.06
C ALA A 68 13.51 -1.41 32.06
N PHE A 69 14.51 -2.26 31.78
CA PHE A 69 14.88 -3.38 32.65
C PHE A 69 15.87 -3.01 33.77
N THR A 70 16.44 -1.80 33.76
CA THR A 70 17.45 -1.37 34.75
C THR A 70 16.87 -0.82 36.05
N GLU A 71 15.57 -0.52 36.10
CA GLU A 71 14.95 0.21 37.21
C GLU A 71 14.20 -0.65 38.26
N GLY A 72 14.35 -1.98 38.24
CA GLY A 72 13.78 -2.79 39.33
C GLY A 72 13.69 -4.31 39.18
N GLY A 73 14.23 -4.91 38.12
CA GLY A 73 14.26 -6.37 37.94
C GLY A 73 15.61 -6.98 38.28
N SER A 74 15.65 -8.18 38.87
CA SER A 74 16.89 -8.89 39.17
C SER A 74 17.78 -9.03 37.91
N PRO A 75 19.13 -8.96 38.03
CA PRO A 75 20.05 -9.12 36.89
C PRO A 75 20.05 -10.52 36.26
N TYR A 76 19.24 -11.43 36.80
CA TYR A 76 19.14 -12.82 36.40
C TYR A 76 17.67 -13.09 36.05
N ILE A 77 17.46 -13.43 34.78
CA ILE A 77 16.16 -13.74 34.15
C ILE A 77 15.90 -15.27 34.15
N ILE A 78 16.88 -16.04 34.62
CA ILE A 78 16.84 -17.50 34.72
C ILE A 78 16.78 -17.82 36.21
N ASP A 79 15.59 -18.18 36.69
CA ASP A 79 15.46 -18.88 37.98
C ASP A 79 15.90 -20.33 37.76
N LEU A 80 17.21 -20.54 37.82
CA LEU A 80 17.77 -21.87 37.85
C LEU A 80 17.47 -22.44 39.24
N GLU A 81 16.28 -23.01 39.41
CA GLU A 81 15.90 -23.84 40.55
C GLU A 81 16.82 -25.06 40.59
N GLY A 82 17.99 -24.84 41.16
CA GLY A 82 19.16 -25.70 41.05
C GLY A 82 20.35 -25.08 41.75
N SER A 83 20.12 -24.61 42.98
CA SER A 83 21.22 -24.26 43.90
C SER A 83 22.15 -25.45 44.00
N LEU A 84 23.37 -25.31 43.48
CA LEU A 84 24.50 -26.21 43.73
C LEU A 84 24.76 -26.23 45.25
N LYS A 85 24.08 -27.15 45.93
CA LYS A 85 24.42 -27.56 47.29
C LYS A 85 25.26 -28.81 47.16
N ASP A 86 26.56 -28.57 47.28
CA ASP A 86 27.60 -29.57 47.39
C ASP A 86 27.34 -30.44 48.63
N THR A 87 26.76 -31.62 48.45
CA THR A 87 26.76 -32.70 49.44
C THR A 87 26.76 -34.06 48.75
N ASP A 88 27.92 -34.70 48.79
CA ASP A 88 28.17 -36.13 48.99
C ASP A 88 27.24 -37.19 48.37
N SER A 89 27.85 -38.00 47.50
CA SER A 89 27.78 -39.47 47.47
C SER A 89 26.40 -40.15 47.44
N SER A 90 26.04 -40.78 46.31
CA SER A 90 25.82 -42.24 46.15
C SER A 90 24.99 -42.57 44.89
N ASP A 91 25.55 -43.44 44.05
CA ASP A 91 24.89 -44.59 43.40
C ASP A 91 23.34 -44.60 43.31
N ASP A 92 22.78 -44.44 42.10
CA ASP A 92 21.68 -45.30 41.62
C ASP A 92 21.49 -45.14 40.10
N GLY A 93 21.14 -46.24 39.45
CA GLY A 93 21.17 -46.42 38.01
C GLY A 93 19.97 -45.85 37.24
N GLY A 94 20.25 -45.51 35.98
CA GLY A 94 19.43 -45.73 34.80
C GLY A 94 17.94 -45.37 34.86
N LYS A 95 17.59 -44.33 34.10
CA LYS A 95 16.44 -44.29 33.18
C LYS A 95 16.63 -43.16 32.18
N GLU A 96 17.10 -43.50 30.98
CA GLU A 96 16.92 -42.66 29.80
C GLU A 96 15.43 -42.66 29.47
N GLU A 97 14.71 -41.62 29.87
CA GLU A 97 13.41 -41.33 29.27
C GLU A 97 13.65 -40.86 27.84
N THR A 98 13.56 -41.82 26.92
CA THR A 98 13.55 -41.58 25.49
C THR A 98 12.25 -40.85 25.16
N MET A 99 12.33 -39.50 25.08
CA MET A 99 11.23 -38.70 24.54
C MET A 99 10.85 -39.25 23.17
N SER A 100 9.57 -39.56 23.01
CA SER A 100 9.06 -40.14 21.78
C SER A 100 9.23 -39.14 20.62
N GLN A 101 9.62 -39.63 19.43
CA GLN A 101 9.71 -38.76 18.24
C GLN A 101 8.36 -38.13 17.87
N GLU A 102 7.24 -38.68 18.34
CA GLU A 102 5.90 -38.14 18.17
C GLU A 102 5.64 -36.88 19.02
N GLU A 103 6.24 -36.78 20.22
CA GLU A 103 6.16 -35.57 21.05
C GLU A 103 7.04 -34.44 20.51
N LEU A 104 8.19 -34.78 19.92
CA LEU A 104 9.03 -33.83 19.18
C LEU A 104 8.34 -33.32 17.91
N GLN A 105 7.51 -34.14 17.26
CA GLN A 105 6.71 -33.71 16.10
C GLN A 105 5.47 -32.89 16.51
N LYS A 106 4.83 -33.20 17.65
CA LYS A 106 3.71 -32.40 18.18
C LYS A 106 4.11 -31.03 18.71
N ARG A 107 5.38 -30.84 19.07
CA ARG A 107 5.95 -29.56 19.50
C ARG A 107 6.62 -28.75 18.39
N ARG A 108 6.56 -29.18 17.12
CA ARG A 108 6.76 -28.24 16.02
C ARG A 108 5.70 -27.16 16.17
N ILE A 109 6.09 -26.01 16.69
CA ILE A 109 5.33 -24.78 16.55
C ILE A 109 5.26 -24.56 15.04
N ILE A 110 4.19 -25.04 14.42
CA ILE A 110 3.80 -24.59 13.09
C ILE A 110 3.38 -23.16 13.35
N VAL A 111 4.36 -22.24 13.31
CA VAL A 111 4.05 -20.82 13.25
C VAL A 111 3.36 -20.67 11.90
N ASP A 112 2.04 -20.72 11.94
CA ASP A 112 1.20 -20.63 10.76
C ASP A 112 1.51 -19.31 10.08
N GLU A 113 1.74 -19.33 8.77
CA GLU A 113 2.14 -18.13 8.01
C GLU A 113 1.13 -16.99 8.22
N ASN A 114 -0.15 -17.35 8.37
CA ASN A 114 -1.20 -16.38 8.67
C ASN A 114 -1.02 -15.74 10.05
N THR A 115 -0.52 -16.45 11.06
CA THR A 115 -0.28 -15.87 12.40
C THR A 115 0.85 -14.84 12.38
N VAL A 116 1.93 -15.10 11.63
CA VAL A 116 3.03 -14.13 11.44
C VAL A 116 2.52 -12.89 10.71
N GLN A 117 1.75 -13.09 9.64
CA GLN A 117 1.22 -12.00 8.83
C GLN A 117 0.26 -11.11 9.64
N ASN A 118 -0.64 -11.71 10.43
CA ASN A 118 -1.55 -10.98 11.31
C ASN A 118 -0.80 -10.18 12.38
N LEU A 119 0.22 -10.78 13.00
CA LEU A 119 1.05 -10.07 13.99
C LEU A 119 1.80 -8.90 13.36
N ALA A 120 2.38 -9.09 12.18
CA ALA A 120 3.05 -8.03 11.43
C ALA A 120 2.11 -6.86 11.11
N GLN A 121 0.88 -7.17 10.66
CA GLN A 121 -0.17 -6.16 10.41
C GLN A 121 -0.55 -5.40 11.68
N GLN A 122 -0.69 -6.07 12.83
CA GLN A 122 -1.00 -5.39 14.10
C GLN A 122 0.11 -4.45 14.54
N ILE A 123 1.38 -4.88 14.43
CA ILE A 123 2.54 -4.04 14.74
C ILE A 123 2.57 -2.81 13.84
N GLU A 124 2.33 -3.00 12.54
CA GLU A 124 2.30 -1.91 11.57
C GLU A 124 1.14 -0.93 11.81
N ALA A 125 -0.06 -1.43 12.10
CA ALA A 125 -1.21 -0.60 12.47
C ALA A 125 -0.92 0.23 13.74
N LYS A 126 -0.23 -0.34 14.73
CA LYS A 126 0.19 0.40 15.93
C LYS A 126 1.17 1.52 15.57
N LYS A 127 2.15 1.26 14.71
CA LYS A 127 3.11 2.28 14.22
C LYS A 127 2.40 3.41 13.48
N PHE A 128 1.41 3.10 12.63
CA PHE A 128 0.63 4.13 11.94
C PHE A 128 -0.21 4.96 12.90
N LYS A 129 -0.75 4.36 13.96
CA LYS A 129 -1.48 5.09 15.01
C LYS A 129 -0.57 6.02 15.83
N GLU A 130 0.64 5.56 16.15
CA GLU A 130 1.66 6.38 16.80
C GLU A 130 2.09 7.54 15.89
N LEU A 131 2.29 7.27 14.60
CA LEU A 131 2.61 8.30 13.60
C LEU A 131 1.47 9.31 13.44
N GLN A 132 0.22 8.86 13.34
CA GLN A 132 -0.95 9.72 13.33
C GLN A 132 -0.95 10.66 14.53
N SER A 133 -0.81 10.11 15.74
CA SER A 133 -0.82 10.91 16.98
C SER A 133 0.33 11.93 17.00
N THR A 134 1.49 11.55 16.48
CA THR A 134 2.66 12.44 16.37
C THR A 134 2.41 13.57 15.37
N LEU A 135 1.80 13.27 14.22
CA LEU A 135 1.44 14.27 13.21
C LEU A 135 0.38 15.24 13.74
N GLU A 136 -0.65 14.73 14.41
CA GLU A 136 -1.69 15.55 15.03
C GLU A 136 -1.09 16.48 16.09
N ALA A 137 -0.21 15.97 16.96
CA ALA A 137 0.51 16.78 17.95
C ALA A 137 1.38 17.87 17.28
N LYS A 138 2.13 17.52 16.22
CA LYS A 138 2.93 18.50 15.47
C LYS A 138 2.09 19.60 14.81
N ILE A 139 0.90 19.24 14.30
CA ILE A 139 -0.03 20.22 13.72
C ILE A 139 -0.56 21.18 14.79
N ASP A 140 -0.82 20.66 16.00
CA ASP A 140 -1.32 21.46 17.13
C ASP A 140 -0.22 22.33 17.76
N ASP A 141 1.02 21.86 17.79
CA ASP A 141 2.16 22.58 18.36
C ASP A 141 2.70 23.70 17.45
N ASN A 142 2.45 23.61 16.13
CA ASN A 142 2.92 24.60 15.16
C ASN A 142 1.79 25.60 14.82
N PRO A 143 1.89 26.88 15.24
CA PRO A 143 0.87 27.89 14.96
C PRO A 143 0.61 28.13 13.47
N GLU A 144 1.59 27.83 12.61
CA GLU A 144 1.41 27.92 11.16
C GLU A 144 0.60 26.77 10.59
N LEU A 145 0.60 25.59 11.22
CA LEU A 145 -0.19 24.43 10.79
C LEU A 145 -1.56 24.40 11.46
N GLU A 146 -1.68 24.88 12.69
CA GLU A 146 -2.91 24.89 13.48
C GLU A 146 -4.07 25.56 12.72
N LYS A 147 -3.80 26.69 12.05
CA LYS A 147 -4.78 27.40 11.19
C LYS A 147 -5.32 26.57 10.01
N TYR A 148 -4.64 25.48 9.66
CA TYR A 148 -4.99 24.58 8.57
C TYR A 148 -5.40 23.19 9.08
N LYS A 149 -5.52 22.96 10.39
CA LYS A 149 -5.92 21.68 10.98
C LYS A 149 -7.20 21.12 10.35
N GLU A 150 -8.19 21.96 10.13
CA GLU A 150 -9.47 21.55 9.51
C GLU A 150 -9.34 21.11 8.04
N GLN A 151 -8.23 21.44 7.38
CA GLN A 151 -7.94 21.05 5.99
C GLN A 151 -7.05 19.81 5.92
N ILE A 152 -6.52 19.32 7.04
CA ILE A 152 -5.64 18.16 7.11
C ILE A 152 -6.42 17.03 7.80
N ILE A 153 -6.75 15.99 7.04
CA ILE A 153 -7.48 14.82 7.52
C ILE A 153 -6.49 13.65 7.56
N ILE A 154 -6.30 13.06 8.73
CA ILE A 154 -5.39 11.94 8.92
C ILE A 154 -6.20 10.73 9.40
N GLU A 155 -6.08 9.61 8.71
CA GLU A 155 -6.83 8.39 9.00
C GLU A 155 -5.96 7.15 8.80
N VAL A 156 -6.05 6.20 9.72
CA VAL A 156 -5.44 4.88 9.56
C VAL A 156 -6.43 3.98 8.81
N THR A 157 -5.99 3.49 7.66
CA THR A 157 -6.76 2.60 6.78
C THR A 157 -6.09 1.23 6.69
N ASP A 158 -6.78 0.24 6.14
CA ASP A 158 -6.20 -1.09 5.85
C ASP A 158 -5.00 -1.02 4.90
N ASP A 159 -4.98 -0.01 4.02
CA ASP A 159 -3.90 0.18 3.08
C ASP A 159 -2.68 0.90 3.69
N GLY A 160 -2.84 1.53 4.86
CA GLY A 160 -1.79 2.26 5.59
C GLY A 160 -2.29 3.57 6.19
N LEU A 161 -1.39 4.52 6.44
CA LEU A 161 -1.76 5.84 6.97
C LEU A 161 -2.10 6.79 5.81
N GLN A 162 -3.35 7.24 5.73
CA GLN A 162 -3.82 8.20 4.74
C GLN A 162 -3.83 9.61 5.32
N ILE A 163 -3.21 10.54 4.60
CA ILE A 163 -3.14 11.96 4.93
C ILE A 163 -3.73 12.72 3.75
N GLN A 164 -4.84 13.43 3.96
CA GLN A 164 -5.53 14.20 2.94
C GLN A 164 -5.45 15.68 3.26
N ILE A 165 -5.06 16.48 2.28
CA ILE A 165 -5.12 17.94 2.36
C ILE A 165 -6.24 18.38 1.43
N VAL A 166 -7.27 19.03 1.99
CA VAL A 166 -8.49 19.41 1.27
C VAL A 166 -8.57 20.93 1.10
N ASP A 167 -9.14 21.36 -0.03
CA ASP A 167 -9.52 22.76 -0.21
C ASP A 167 -10.74 23.08 0.67
N LYS A 168 -10.75 24.30 1.22
CA LYS A 168 -11.93 24.87 1.90
C LYS A 168 -12.27 26.22 1.26
N ASP A 169 -13.54 26.62 1.33
CA ASP A 169 -13.97 27.93 0.86
C ASP A 169 -13.10 29.03 1.47
N SER A 170 -12.46 29.83 0.61
CA SER A 170 -11.49 30.89 0.92
C SER A 170 -10.02 30.48 1.14
N ARG A 171 -9.67 29.19 1.10
CA ARG A 171 -8.27 28.72 1.22
C ARG A 171 -7.96 27.55 0.27
N PRO A 172 -7.77 27.83 -1.03
CA PRO A 172 -7.42 26.82 -2.03
C PRO A 172 -5.92 26.50 -2.00
N MET A 173 -5.55 25.22 -2.07
CA MET A 173 -4.15 24.75 -2.04
C MET A 173 -3.37 25.12 -3.31
N PHE A 174 -4.10 25.33 -4.40
CA PHE A 174 -3.56 25.67 -5.71
C PHE A 174 -4.22 26.94 -6.22
N ASP A 175 -3.54 27.63 -7.13
CA ASP A 175 -4.21 28.64 -7.95
C ASP A 175 -5.35 28.01 -8.76
N SER A 176 -6.40 28.80 -9.03
CA SER A 176 -7.53 28.35 -9.84
C SER A 176 -7.06 27.86 -11.21
N GLY A 177 -7.56 26.71 -11.64
CA GLY A 177 -7.20 26.10 -12.93
C GLY A 177 -5.72 25.67 -13.05
N SER A 178 -4.93 25.77 -11.99
CA SER A 178 -3.48 25.68 -12.04
C SER A 178 -2.92 24.57 -11.14
N ASN A 179 -1.70 24.14 -11.46
CA ASN A 179 -0.86 23.24 -10.66
C ASN A 179 0.10 24.00 -9.73
N GLN A 180 0.07 25.33 -9.74
CA GLN A 180 0.90 26.16 -8.86
C GLN A 180 0.39 26.03 -7.42
N ILE A 181 1.20 25.36 -6.60
CA ILE A 181 0.92 25.13 -5.19
C ILE A 181 1.15 26.43 -4.39
N LYS A 182 0.27 26.71 -3.43
CA LYS A 182 0.40 27.87 -2.55
C LYS A 182 1.50 27.63 -1.51
N ALA A 183 2.20 28.70 -1.14
CA ALA A 183 3.30 28.67 -0.17
C ALA A 183 2.93 28.00 1.16
N TYR A 184 1.70 28.22 1.65
CA TYR A 184 1.26 27.59 2.90
C TYR A 184 1.06 26.08 2.75
N THR A 185 0.61 25.59 1.59
CA THR A 185 0.47 24.15 1.32
C THR A 185 1.84 23.51 1.17
N THR A 186 2.80 24.20 0.55
CA THR A 186 4.20 23.78 0.53
C THR A 186 4.75 23.61 1.94
N ALA A 187 4.57 24.61 2.81
CA ALA A 187 5.01 24.53 4.21
C ALA A 187 4.37 23.35 4.96
N ILE A 188 3.06 23.11 4.77
CA ILE A 188 2.39 21.93 5.35
C ILE A 188 3.06 20.63 4.87
N LEU A 189 3.30 20.49 3.56
CA LEU A 189 3.89 19.27 3.01
C LEU A 189 5.33 19.06 3.48
N GLU A 190 6.12 20.11 3.61
CA GLU A 190 7.50 20.04 4.10
C GLU A 190 7.56 19.61 5.57
N GLU A 191 6.68 20.15 6.42
CA GLU A 191 6.58 19.76 7.84
C GLU A 191 6.10 18.30 8.01
N LEU A 192 5.13 17.88 7.20
CA LEU A 192 4.64 16.50 7.19
C LEU A 192 5.73 15.54 6.69
N ALA A 193 6.51 15.94 5.67
CA ALA A 193 7.56 15.15 5.05
C ALA A 193 8.63 14.69 6.07
N GLU A 194 9.05 15.57 6.98
CA GLU A 194 10.04 15.24 8.00
C GLU A 194 9.60 14.06 8.87
N THR A 195 8.31 14.06 9.25
CA THR A 195 7.74 13.03 10.15
C THR A 195 7.46 11.73 9.38
N ILE A 196 6.87 11.82 8.18
CA ILE A 196 6.62 10.67 7.31
C ILE A 196 7.94 9.99 6.91
N GLY A 197 9.00 10.78 6.72
CA GLY A 197 10.33 10.34 6.32
C GLY A 197 11.02 9.41 7.32
N THR A 198 10.58 9.37 8.58
CA THR A 198 11.11 8.47 9.62
C THR A 198 10.80 6.99 9.35
N LEU A 199 9.72 6.70 8.60
CA LEU A 199 9.33 5.35 8.24
C LEU A 199 9.97 4.91 6.93
N ASN A 200 10.25 3.61 6.79
CA ASN A 200 10.79 3.00 5.56
C ASN A 200 9.69 2.64 4.54
N ASN A 201 8.44 2.97 4.86
CA ASN A 201 7.27 2.68 4.05
C ASN A 201 7.30 3.46 2.73
N LYS A 202 6.74 2.84 1.69
CA LYS A 202 6.53 3.51 0.40
C LYS A 202 5.36 4.48 0.47
N ILE A 203 5.34 5.47 -0.40
CA ILE A 203 4.33 6.53 -0.42
C ILE A 203 3.65 6.56 -1.78
N SER A 204 2.32 6.57 -1.78
CA SER A 204 1.49 6.80 -2.96
C SER A 204 0.84 8.16 -2.86
N ILE A 205 0.99 9.00 -3.89
CA ILE A 205 0.43 10.35 -3.91
C ILE A 205 -0.66 10.39 -4.97
N SER A 206 -1.84 10.88 -4.61
CA SER A 206 -2.96 11.02 -5.53
C SER A 206 -3.55 12.41 -5.50
N GLY A 207 -3.90 12.93 -6.68
CA GLY A 207 -4.58 14.20 -6.85
C GLY A 207 -6.03 13.97 -7.25
N HIS A 208 -6.92 14.79 -6.70
CA HIS A 208 -8.35 14.76 -6.98
C HIS A 208 -8.84 16.18 -7.28
N THR A 209 -9.85 16.27 -8.14
CA THR A 209 -10.56 17.52 -8.44
C THR A 209 -12.04 17.37 -8.11
N ASP A 210 -12.75 18.49 -8.07
CA ASP A 210 -14.21 18.48 -8.11
C ASP A 210 -14.71 18.11 -9.52
N ALA A 211 -16.04 17.97 -9.64
CA ALA A 211 -16.71 17.68 -10.90
C ALA A 211 -16.90 18.92 -11.78
N ALA A 212 -16.36 20.09 -11.41
CA ALA A 212 -16.47 21.28 -12.23
C ALA A 212 -15.72 21.08 -13.55
N ALA A 213 -16.36 21.42 -14.67
CA ALA A 213 -15.74 21.27 -15.97
C ALA A 213 -14.54 22.24 -16.10
N PHE A 214 -13.38 21.70 -16.48
CA PHE A 214 -12.24 22.53 -16.84
C PHE A 214 -12.49 23.18 -18.21
N THR A 215 -12.46 24.51 -18.28
CA THR A 215 -12.82 25.26 -19.50
C THR A 215 -11.73 26.18 -20.03
N GLU A 216 -10.60 26.33 -19.33
CA GLU A 216 -9.56 27.31 -19.70
C GLU A 216 -8.76 26.89 -20.94
N ARG A 217 -8.62 25.58 -21.19
CA ARG A 217 -7.88 25.02 -22.33
C ARG A 217 -8.61 23.82 -22.91
N LYS A 218 -8.58 23.66 -24.24
CA LYS A 218 -9.33 22.61 -24.97
C LYS A 218 -8.67 21.23 -24.90
N ASP A 219 -7.36 21.18 -24.71
CA ASP A 219 -6.51 19.99 -24.67
C ASP A 219 -6.16 19.56 -23.24
N TYR A 220 -6.81 20.15 -22.25
CA TYR A 220 -6.50 19.96 -20.84
C TYR A 220 -7.79 19.74 -20.06
N SER A 221 -7.76 18.77 -19.16
CA SER A 221 -8.91 18.39 -18.35
C SER A 221 -8.52 18.22 -16.89
N ASN A 222 -9.52 17.84 -16.08
CA ASN A 222 -9.29 17.48 -14.69
C ASN A 222 -8.34 16.28 -14.51
N TRP A 223 -8.15 15.44 -15.54
CA TRP A 223 -7.18 14.34 -15.51
C TRP A 223 -5.74 14.83 -15.50
N GLU A 224 -5.40 15.76 -16.39
CA GLU A 224 -4.08 16.39 -16.42
C GLU A 224 -3.87 17.23 -15.15
N LEU A 225 -4.88 18.00 -14.75
CA LEU A 225 -4.81 18.86 -13.56
C LEU A 225 -4.54 18.07 -12.29
N SER A 226 -5.29 16.99 -12.05
CA SER A 226 -5.10 16.15 -10.86
C SER A 226 -3.71 15.50 -10.83
N SER A 227 -3.23 15.00 -11.98
CA SER A 227 -1.91 14.39 -12.11
C SER A 227 -0.77 15.39 -11.86
N GLU A 228 -0.89 16.61 -12.38
CA GLU A 228 0.12 17.66 -12.20
C GLU A 228 0.13 18.21 -10.77
N ARG A 229 -1.05 18.34 -10.14
CA ARG A 229 -1.15 18.73 -8.72
C ARG A 229 -0.54 17.67 -7.80
N ALA A 230 -0.79 16.39 -8.07
CA ALA A 230 -0.16 15.29 -7.35
C ALA A 230 1.39 15.34 -7.49
N ASN A 231 1.90 15.62 -8.69
CA ASN A 231 3.33 15.80 -8.91
C ASN A 231 3.91 17.04 -8.23
N SER A 232 3.12 18.11 -8.11
CA SER A 232 3.54 19.31 -7.38
C SER A 232 3.68 19.03 -5.89
N ALA A 233 2.71 18.31 -5.31
CA ALA A 233 2.82 17.82 -3.94
C ALA A 233 4.01 16.87 -3.74
N ARG A 234 4.28 15.97 -4.70
CA ARG A 234 5.46 15.10 -4.68
C ARG A 234 6.75 15.90 -4.58
N ARG A 235 6.91 16.95 -5.39
CA ARG A 235 8.10 17.81 -5.35
C ARG A 235 8.28 18.46 -3.99
N SER A 236 7.22 19.04 -3.42
CA SER A 236 7.28 19.64 -2.07
C SER A 236 7.60 18.62 -0.97
N LEU A 237 7.11 17.38 -1.07
CA LEU A 237 7.47 16.31 -0.13
C LEU A 237 8.96 15.94 -0.22
N VAL A 238 9.51 15.87 -1.44
CA VAL A 238 10.93 15.58 -1.65
C VAL A 238 11.81 16.74 -1.17
N GLU A 239 11.40 17.97 -1.42
CA GLU A 239 12.05 19.18 -0.88
C GLU A 239 12.02 19.20 0.66
N GLY A 240 10.93 18.71 1.26
CA GLY A 240 10.78 18.49 2.70
C GLY A 240 11.56 17.29 3.29
N GLY A 241 12.35 16.58 2.48
CA GLY A 241 13.25 15.53 2.95
C GLY A 241 12.77 14.08 2.74
N ILE A 242 11.65 13.85 2.06
CA ILE A 242 11.31 12.50 1.60
C ILE A 242 12.28 12.06 0.50
N ASP A 243 12.93 10.91 0.70
CA ASP A 243 13.73 10.27 -0.34
C ASP A 243 12.84 9.90 -1.55
N GLU A 244 13.24 10.31 -2.75
CA GLU A 244 12.47 10.07 -3.98
C GLU A 244 12.22 8.57 -4.23
N THR A 245 13.11 7.69 -3.78
CA THR A 245 12.93 6.24 -3.89
C THR A 245 11.77 5.71 -3.04
N LYS A 246 11.28 6.47 -2.05
CA LYS A 246 10.10 6.11 -1.26
C LYS A 246 8.79 6.35 -2.03
N ILE A 247 8.79 7.18 -3.06
CA ILE A 247 7.60 7.41 -3.88
C ILE A 247 7.34 6.17 -4.75
N ALA A 248 6.27 5.43 -4.44
CA ALA A 248 5.87 4.26 -5.20
C ALA A 248 5.10 4.63 -6.47
N GLN A 249 4.21 5.61 -6.39
CA GLN A 249 3.42 6.07 -7.53
C GLN A 249 2.83 7.46 -7.32
N VAL A 250 2.47 8.09 -8.44
CA VAL A 250 1.71 9.34 -8.50
C VAL A 250 0.50 9.11 -9.40
N VAL A 251 -0.69 9.46 -8.92
CA VAL A 251 -1.95 9.16 -9.61
C VAL A 251 -2.83 10.41 -9.73
N GLY A 252 -3.34 10.70 -10.91
CA GLY A 252 -4.42 11.69 -11.10
C GLY A 252 -5.75 10.97 -11.22
N LEU A 253 -6.72 11.35 -10.38
CA LEU A 253 -8.05 10.71 -10.34
C LEU A 253 -9.17 11.63 -10.82
N ALA A 254 -8.87 12.87 -11.20
CA ALA A 254 -9.86 13.87 -11.59
C ALA A 254 -11.04 13.88 -10.60
N SER A 255 -12.27 13.83 -11.11
CA SER A 255 -13.52 13.74 -10.35
C SER A 255 -14.05 12.32 -10.19
N SER A 256 -13.25 11.28 -10.48
CA SER A 256 -13.70 9.88 -10.41
C SER A 256 -13.87 9.36 -8.98
N SER A 257 -13.22 10.01 -8.01
CA SER A 257 -13.29 9.68 -6.57
C SER A 257 -13.57 10.93 -5.75
N LEU A 258 -14.86 11.30 -5.65
CA LEU A 258 -15.31 12.44 -4.86
C LEU A 258 -15.32 12.10 -3.36
N TYR A 259 -14.88 13.04 -2.53
CA TYR A 259 -14.97 12.94 -1.07
C TYR A 259 -16.41 13.14 -0.61
N ASP A 260 -17.06 14.20 -1.12
CA ASP A 260 -18.48 14.47 -0.98
C ASP A 260 -19.20 14.08 -2.27
N GLN A 261 -19.76 12.87 -2.28
CA GLN A 261 -20.54 12.36 -3.42
C GLN A 261 -21.89 13.06 -3.57
N ALA A 262 -22.45 13.60 -2.48
CA ALA A 262 -23.74 14.28 -2.51
C ALA A 262 -23.64 15.65 -3.16
N ASN A 263 -22.50 16.32 -3.01
CA ASN A 263 -22.21 17.58 -3.68
C ASN A 263 -20.90 17.51 -4.50
N PRO A 264 -20.98 17.10 -5.79
CA PRO A 264 -19.80 16.96 -6.65
C PRO A 264 -18.97 18.24 -6.88
N LEU A 265 -19.57 19.42 -6.68
CA LEU A 265 -18.91 20.71 -6.84
C LEU A 265 -18.28 21.23 -5.54
N ASN A 266 -18.39 20.47 -4.44
CA ASN A 266 -17.85 20.86 -3.15
C ASN A 266 -16.31 21.03 -3.24
N PRO A 267 -15.74 22.18 -2.79
CA PRO A 267 -14.30 22.39 -2.68
C PRO A 267 -13.53 21.24 -2.04
N THR A 268 -14.09 20.56 -1.04
CA THR A 268 -13.44 19.43 -0.35
C THR A 268 -13.07 18.28 -1.31
N ASN A 269 -13.74 18.18 -2.47
CA ASN A 269 -13.40 17.21 -3.50
C ASN A 269 -12.04 17.49 -4.16
N ARG A 270 -11.60 18.76 -4.18
CA ARG A 270 -10.25 19.16 -4.59
C ARG A 270 -9.30 18.88 -3.43
N ARG A 271 -8.60 17.74 -3.51
CA ARG A 271 -7.71 17.26 -2.45
C ARG A 271 -6.47 16.57 -2.98
N ILE A 272 -5.42 16.61 -2.18
CA ILE A 272 -4.23 15.76 -2.35
C ILE A 272 -4.28 14.69 -1.27
N SER A 273 -4.16 13.42 -1.66
CA SER A 273 -4.11 12.30 -0.73
C SER A 273 -2.74 11.65 -0.81
N ILE A 274 -2.05 11.61 0.33
CA ILE A 274 -0.76 10.98 0.55
C ILE A 274 -1.01 9.72 1.38
N LEU A 275 -0.72 8.57 0.80
CA LEU A 275 -0.90 7.28 1.46
C LEU A 275 0.48 6.70 1.79
N VAL A 276 0.79 6.58 3.07
CA VAL A 276 1.95 5.85 3.57
C VAL A 276 1.56 4.38 3.64
N LEU A 277 2.11 3.59 2.73
CA LEU A 277 1.63 2.25 2.42
C LEU A 277 2.05 1.25 3.50
N SER A 278 1.12 0.39 3.89
CA SER A 278 1.46 -0.83 4.62
C SER A 278 2.37 -1.72 3.77
N ASN A 279 3.18 -2.56 4.40
CA ASN A 279 4.01 -3.54 3.69
C ASN A 279 3.16 -4.46 2.80
N SER A 280 1.97 -4.82 3.27
CA SER A 280 1.04 -5.65 2.50
C SER A 280 0.55 -4.94 1.24
N SER A 281 0.22 -3.66 1.33
CA SER A 281 -0.26 -2.84 0.22
C SER A 281 0.84 -2.57 -0.80
N ALA A 282 2.05 -2.25 -0.31
CA ALA A 282 3.22 -2.08 -1.16
C ALA A 282 3.51 -3.36 -1.98
N GLN A 283 3.40 -4.53 -1.35
CA GLN A 283 3.61 -5.81 -2.03
C GLN A 283 2.50 -6.11 -3.05
N ARG A 284 1.23 -5.84 -2.73
CA ARG A 284 0.11 -5.99 -3.68
C ARG A 284 0.31 -5.12 -4.92
N MET A 285 0.71 -3.87 -4.73
CA MET A 285 0.96 -2.96 -5.85
C MET A 285 2.18 -3.34 -6.67
N ALA A 286 3.28 -3.75 -6.03
CA ALA A 286 4.47 -4.22 -6.74
C ALA A 286 4.15 -5.43 -7.63
N ARG A 287 3.31 -6.36 -7.15
CA ARG A 287 2.83 -7.51 -7.95
C ARG A 287 1.97 -7.08 -9.14
N GLN A 288 1.08 -6.11 -8.96
CA GLN A 288 0.25 -5.59 -10.04
C GLN A 288 1.10 -4.92 -11.13
N GLN A 289 2.12 -4.15 -10.75
CA GLN A 289 3.02 -3.46 -11.68
C GLN A 289 3.94 -4.41 -12.45
N GLN A 290 4.35 -5.53 -11.85
CA GLN A 290 5.21 -6.51 -12.51
C GLN A 290 4.46 -7.35 -13.57
N GLY A 291 3.13 -7.32 -13.56
CA GLY A 291 2.31 -8.17 -14.43
C GLY A 291 2.51 -9.66 -14.11
N SER A 292 1.52 -10.50 -14.44
CA SER A 292 1.64 -11.95 -14.30
C SER A 292 2.67 -12.54 -15.28
N SER A 293 3.98 -12.34 -15.03
CA SER A 293 5.05 -12.98 -15.81
C SER A 293 5.40 -14.39 -15.32
N ASP A 294 4.70 -14.90 -14.30
CA ASP A 294 4.82 -16.28 -13.82
C ASP A 294 3.50 -17.04 -14.03
N LYS A 295 3.31 -17.51 -15.27
CA LYS A 295 2.66 -18.77 -15.66
C LYS A 295 2.41 -18.80 -17.17
N LYS A 296 3.43 -19.22 -17.93
CA LYS A 296 3.15 -20.12 -19.06
C LYS A 296 2.94 -21.50 -18.44
N ASP A 297 1.73 -21.75 -17.94
CA ASP A 297 1.24 -23.13 -17.78
C ASP A 297 1.21 -23.72 -19.19
N LYS A 298 2.25 -24.51 -19.53
CA LYS A 298 2.35 -25.26 -20.79
C LYS A 298 1.45 -26.51 -20.79
N ASP A 299 0.65 -26.73 -19.76
CA ASP A 299 -0.12 -27.97 -19.55
C ASP A 299 -1.64 -27.76 -19.53
N ASN A 300 -2.15 -26.64 -20.05
CA ASN A 300 -3.58 -26.50 -20.32
C ASN A 300 -3.79 -26.26 -21.82
N PRO A 301 -4.25 -27.27 -22.60
CA PRO A 301 -4.77 -26.99 -23.92
C PRO A 301 -5.90 -25.97 -23.78
N LEU A 302 -5.93 -24.97 -24.67
CA LEU A 302 -7.12 -24.14 -24.84
C LEU A 302 -8.34 -25.06 -24.97
N PRO A 303 -9.48 -24.75 -24.31
CA PRO A 303 -10.70 -25.48 -24.60
C PRO A 303 -10.97 -25.35 -26.10
N GLU A 304 -11.13 -26.50 -26.77
CA GLU A 304 -11.57 -26.54 -28.16
C GLU A 304 -12.86 -25.73 -28.27
N ASP A 305 -12.93 -24.85 -29.29
CA ASP A 305 -14.09 -24.01 -29.56
C ASP A 305 -15.37 -24.86 -29.50
N PRO A 306 -16.41 -24.45 -28.75
CA PRO A 306 -17.71 -25.08 -28.91
C PRO A 306 -18.16 -24.84 -30.35
N GLU A 307 -18.47 -25.94 -31.04
CA GLU A 307 -18.92 -25.95 -32.43
C GLU A 307 -19.81 -24.74 -32.74
N PHE A 308 -19.33 -23.89 -33.64
CA PHE A 308 -20.07 -22.77 -34.18
C PHE A 308 -21.31 -23.32 -34.91
N ASP A 309 -22.48 -23.15 -34.32
CA ASP A 309 -23.76 -23.49 -34.95
C ASP A 309 -23.89 -22.67 -36.24
N SER A 310 -23.75 -23.35 -37.37
CA SER A 310 -23.74 -22.79 -38.73
C SER A 310 -25.14 -22.45 -39.26
N SER A 311 -26.17 -22.45 -38.40
CA SER A 311 -27.55 -22.20 -38.81
C SER A 311 -27.98 -20.72 -38.81
N LEU A 312 -27.09 -19.77 -38.51
CA LEU A 312 -27.39 -18.32 -38.56
C LEU A 312 -26.67 -17.60 -39.72
N GLN A 313 -26.44 -18.30 -40.83
CA GLN A 313 -25.73 -17.77 -42.00
C GLN A 313 -26.58 -17.80 -43.28
N GLU A 314 -27.90 -17.58 -43.15
CA GLU A 314 -28.76 -17.17 -44.27
C GLU A 314 -29.48 -15.88 -43.86
N GLY A 315 -28.92 -14.74 -44.25
CA GLY A 315 -29.62 -13.46 -44.03
C GLY A 315 -28.83 -12.17 -44.22
N LEU A 316 -27.53 -12.21 -44.52
CA LEU A 316 -26.73 -10.99 -44.72
C LEU A 316 -25.71 -11.16 -45.85
N GLU A 317 -26.20 -11.39 -47.07
CA GLU A 317 -25.48 -11.04 -48.30
C GLU A 317 -26.27 -9.95 -49.02
N GLU A 318 -25.85 -8.70 -48.81
CA GLU A 318 -25.77 -7.61 -49.82
C GLU A 318 -25.51 -6.28 -49.08
N ILE A 319 -24.24 -5.96 -48.88
CA ILE A 319 -23.80 -4.57 -48.67
C ILE A 319 -22.84 -4.25 -49.82
N PRO A 320 -23.14 -3.27 -50.69
CA PRO A 320 -22.24 -2.88 -51.77
C PRO A 320 -20.95 -2.26 -51.22
N GLU A 321 -19.86 -2.44 -51.97
CA GLU A 321 -18.53 -1.90 -51.71
C GLU A 321 -18.52 -0.37 -51.45
N GLN A 322 -17.56 0.05 -50.63
CA GLN A 322 -17.29 1.44 -50.27
C GLN A 322 -17.05 2.34 -51.50
N PRO A 323 -17.46 3.62 -51.48
CA PRO A 323 -17.03 4.56 -52.49
C PRO A 323 -15.59 5.02 -52.24
N GLN A 324 -14.87 5.12 -53.36
CA GLN A 324 -13.48 5.48 -53.47
C GLN A 324 -13.20 6.93 -53.02
N THR A 325 -11.95 7.14 -52.61
CA THR A 325 -11.30 8.43 -52.38
C THR A 325 -11.48 9.38 -53.56
N THR A 326 -12.01 10.58 -53.34
CA THR A 326 -11.96 11.67 -54.31
C THR A 326 -10.95 12.73 -53.87
N THR A 327 -10.06 13.06 -54.81
CA THR A 327 -9.12 14.18 -54.77
C THR A 327 -9.84 15.53 -54.87
N PRO A 328 -9.23 16.62 -54.36
CA PRO A 328 -9.86 17.93 -54.35
C PRO A 328 -9.66 18.64 -55.69
N ASP A 329 -10.64 18.61 -56.58
CA ASP A 329 -10.72 19.58 -57.70
C ASP A 329 -12.13 19.80 -58.30
N ASP A 330 -13.20 19.14 -57.83
CA ASP A 330 -14.53 19.36 -58.39
C ASP A 330 -15.48 20.03 -57.36
N ILE A 331 -15.34 21.33 -57.17
CA ILE A 331 -16.42 22.18 -56.63
C ILE A 331 -16.64 23.33 -57.61
N GLU A 332 -17.38 23.06 -58.67
CA GLU A 332 -18.07 24.09 -59.43
C GLU A 332 -19.50 23.61 -59.75
N SER A 333 -20.46 24.47 -59.40
CA SER A 333 -21.89 24.44 -59.74
C SER A 333 -22.75 23.32 -59.12
N LEU A 334 -23.41 23.66 -58.02
CA LEU A 334 -24.74 23.14 -57.70
C LEU A 334 -25.56 24.31 -57.15
N ASP A 335 -26.32 24.93 -58.05
CA ASP A 335 -27.37 25.89 -57.73
C ASP A 335 -28.48 25.16 -56.97
N ILE A 336 -28.74 25.56 -55.73
CA ILE A 336 -29.90 25.11 -54.95
C ILE A 336 -30.81 26.32 -54.77
N GLU A 337 -31.96 26.29 -55.45
CA GLU A 337 -33.10 27.17 -55.17
C GLU A 337 -33.65 26.84 -53.78
N ILE A 338 -33.78 27.85 -52.93
CA ILE A 338 -34.41 27.76 -51.61
C ILE A 338 -35.84 28.27 -51.76
N ASP A 339 -36.82 27.38 -51.57
CA ASP A 339 -38.23 27.75 -51.42
C ASP A 339 -38.45 28.46 -50.06
N GLU A 340 -38.61 29.78 -50.10
CA GLU A 340 -39.11 30.59 -48.98
C GLU A 340 -40.64 30.48 -48.89
N ASP A 341 -41.18 29.38 -48.34
CA ASP A 341 -42.55 29.39 -47.78
C ASP A 341 -42.84 28.13 -46.95
N THR A 342 -42.12 27.94 -45.84
CA THR A 342 -42.62 27.12 -44.71
C THR A 342 -41.83 27.43 -43.43
N PHE A 343 -42.11 28.58 -42.83
CA PHE A 343 -41.72 28.85 -41.44
C PHE A 343 -42.96 29.25 -40.65
N GLU A 344 -43.53 28.29 -39.91
CA GLU A 344 -44.49 28.62 -38.84
C GLU A 344 -43.71 29.25 -37.67
N PRO A 345 -44.11 30.43 -37.15
CA PRO A 345 -43.46 31.00 -35.99
C PRO A 345 -43.81 30.21 -34.73
N ALA A 346 -42.78 29.81 -33.98
CA ALA A 346 -42.93 29.21 -32.66
C ALA A 346 -43.76 30.13 -31.74
N LYS A 347 -44.76 29.55 -31.06
CA LYS A 347 -45.56 30.25 -30.05
C LYS A 347 -44.66 30.80 -28.93
N PRO A 348 -44.91 32.03 -28.44
CA PRO A 348 -44.11 32.59 -27.36
C PRO A 348 -44.30 31.80 -26.06
N SER A 349 -43.19 31.48 -25.39
CA SER A 349 -43.17 30.95 -24.03
C SER A 349 -43.89 31.91 -23.07
N PRO A 350 -44.64 31.40 -22.07
CA PRO A 350 -45.27 32.25 -21.07
C PRO A 350 -44.21 33.02 -20.26
N PRO A 351 -44.53 34.22 -19.75
CA PRO A 351 -43.58 35.04 -19.01
C PRO A 351 -43.12 34.31 -17.74
N ALA A 352 -41.82 34.44 -17.43
CA ALA A 352 -41.24 33.94 -16.19
C ALA A 352 -41.91 34.61 -14.98
N ASP A 353 -42.42 33.79 -14.07
CA ASP A 353 -42.93 34.24 -12.78
C ASP A 353 -41.75 34.70 -11.92
N ASP A 354 -41.68 35.99 -11.62
CA ASP A 354 -40.57 36.66 -10.92
C ASP A 354 -40.62 36.43 -9.39
N SER A 355 -41.21 35.30 -8.97
CA SER A 355 -41.35 34.92 -7.57
C SER A 355 -40.09 34.18 -7.09
N SER A 356 -39.49 34.69 -6.02
CA SER A 356 -38.34 34.07 -5.34
C SER A 356 -38.64 32.61 -4.99
N PRO A 357 -37.67 31.67 -5.09
CA PRO A 357 -37.85 30.27 -4.72
C PRO A 357 -38.47 30.07 -3.31
N PHE A 358 -38.25 31.03 -2.41
CA PHE A 358 -38.82 31.04 -1.06
C PHE A 358 -40.32 31.38 -1.00
N GLU A 359 -40.85 32.10 -1.98
CA GLU A 359 -42.29 32.44 -2.03
C GLU A 359 -43.13 31.28 -2.57
N GLN A 360 -42.55 30.49 -3.47
CA GLN A 360 -43.19 29.26 -3.98
C GLN A 360 -43.33 28.22 -2.87
N ILE A 361 -42.33 28.06 -2.00
CA ILE A 361 -42.38 27.15 -0.85
C ILE A 361 -43.47 27.56 0.16
N ARG A 362 -43.68 28.87 0.39
CA ARG A 362 -44.74 29.36 1.29
C ARG A 362 -46.14 29.02 0.77
N LYS A 363 -46.41 29.22 -0.53
CA LYS A 363 -47.71 28.88 -1.13
C LYS A 363 -48.02 27.38 -1.07
N THR A 364 -47.02 26.52 -1.21
CA THR A 364 -47.21 25.06 -1.15
C THR A 364 -47.47 24.55 0.28
N ILE A 365 -46.95 25.25 1.29
CA ILE A 365 -47.18 24.92 2.71
C ILE A 365 -48.55 25.41 3.17
N ASP A 366 -49.00 26.58 2.73
CA ASP A 366 -50.33 27.11 3.04
C ASP A 366 -51.46 26.32 2.36
N GLN A 367 -51.21 25.68 1.21
CA GLN A 367 -52.18 24.79 0.58
C GLN A 367 -52.32 23.43 1.29
N ARG A 368 -51.25 22.91 1.91
CA ARG A 368 -51.32 21.64 2.67
C ARG A 368 -52.00 21.78 4.02
N THR A 369 -51.94 22.95 4.64
CA THR A 369 -52.54 23.19 5.97
C THR A 369 -54.05 23.42 5.91
N ASN A 370 -54.60 23.80 4.76
CA ASN A 370 -56.05 23.94 4.58
C ASN A 370 -56.79 22.64 4.20
N GLU A 371 -56.09 21.57 3.83
CA GLU A 371 -56.72 20.27 3.51
C GLU A 371 -56.81 19.31 4.72
N THR A 372 -56.14 19.63 5.84
CA THR A 372 -56.09 18.75 7.03
C THR A 372 -57.09 19.09 8.13
N ASP A 373 -57.92 20.14 7.98
CA ASP A 373 -58.82 20.63 9.03
C ASP A 373 -60.33 20.37 8.76
N THR A 374 -60.65 19.41 7.87
CA THR A 374 -62.06 19.05 7.54
C THR A 374 -62.42 17.57 7.74
N GLN A 375 -61.61 16.77 8.44
CA GLN A 375 -61.99 15.41 8.81
C GLN A 375 -61.50 15.03 10.22
N GLU A 376 -62.05 15.65 11.26
CA GLU A 376 -62.11 14.99 12.57
C GLU A 376 -63.26 15.56 13.40
N GLY A 377 -64.36 14.80 13.47
CA GLY A 377 -65.48 15.08 14.34
C GLY A 377 -66.79 14.57 13.77
N ASP A 378 -67.07 13.27 13.94
CA ASP A 378 -68.37 12.82 14.46
C ASP A 378 -68.40 11.29 14.71
N ASN A 379 -69.04 10.91 15.82
CA ASN A 379 -69.46 9.57 16.28
C ASN A 379 -68.38 8.69 16.95
N GLY A 380 -68.40 8.40 18.25
CA GLY A 380 -69.53 8.36 19.20
C GLY A 380 -69.94 6.91 19.45
N ASP A 381 -69.49 6.40 20.60
CA ASP A 381 -70.11 5.43 21.51
C ASP A 381 -70.67 4.09 21.00
N GLY A 382 -70.10 3.00 21.53
CA GLY A 382 -70.65 1.65 21.39
C GLY A 382 -69.95 0.65 22.31
N GLU A 383 -70.54 0.42 23.48
CA GLU A 383 -70.05 -0.40 24.58
C GLU A 383 -69.88 -1.90 24.28
N PHE A 384 -69.12 -2.53 25.18
CA PHE A 384 -69.41 -3.78 25.91
C PHE A 384 -68.58 -5.05 25.62
N PHE A 385 -67.87 -5.40 26.71
CA PHE A 385 -67.39 -6.71 27.22
C PHE A 385 -66.21 -7.41 26.55
#